data_AF-A0ABD3R404-F1
#
_entry.id   AF-A0ABD3R404-F1
#
_cell.length_a   1.000
_cell.length_b   1.000
_cell.length_c   1.000
_cell.angle_alpha   90.00
_cell.angle_beta   90.00
_cell.angle_gamma   90.00
#
_symmetry.space_group_name_H-M   'P 1'
#
loop_
_entity.id
_entity.type
_entity.pdbx_description
1 polymer ?
#
loop_
_entity_poly.entity_id
_entity_poly.type
_entity_poly.pdbx_seq_one_letter_code
_entity_poly.pdbx_strand_id
1 'polypeptide(L)'
;MVDSTPLIDEALPSQGKMGHRVLCCCDSRKAVIILSTVAIVTNIAVLVLSAVPGSGVVIEGWWSIAISITSIVFYTFVIGGAIKYHRCAVTICLIWEMISLALVILAFAFTDWGSSAEDDEKYSTIGTFAWEIIIRVFAIYAFGTFLREVKSGIMSPETHGREKYSCCCNV
;
A
#
# COMPACT_ATOMS: atom_id res chain seq x y z
N MET A 1 49.52 9.62 -23.48
CA MET A 1 48.27 9.90 -22.74
C MET A 1 47.69 8.56 -22.36
N VAL A 2 47.78 8.21 -21.08
CA VAL A 2 47.21 6.98 -20.53
C VAL A 2 45.75 7.31 -20.27
N ASP A 3 44.88 6.70 -21.06
CA ASP A 3 43.43 6.84 -20.91
C ASP A 3 43.05 6.29 -19.53
N SER A 4 42.75 7.22 -18.62
CA SER A 4 42.37 6.93 -17.24
C SER A 4 40.85 6.81 -17.16
N THR A 5 40.27 6.10 -18.11
CA THR A 5 38.88 5.69 -17.99
C THR A 5 38.83 4.69 -16.83
N PRO A 6 38.08 4.96 -15.74
CA PRO A 6 37.97 4.02 -14.65
C PRO A 6 37.44 2.72 -15.24
N LEU A 7 38.26 1.67 -15.16
CA LEU A 7 37.87 0.31 -15.47
C LEU A 7 36.58 0.06 -14.70
N ILE A 8 35.49 -0.14 -15.45
CA ILE A 8 34.27 -0.74 -14.94
C ILE A 8 34.74 -2.03 -14.29
N ASP A 9 34.69 -2.07 -12.96
CA ASP A 9 35.07 -3.23 -12.15
C ASP A 9 34.51 -4.48 -12.83
N GLU A 10 35.39 -5.48 -12.97
CA GLU A 10 35.10 -6.78 -13.55
C GLU A 10 33.69 -7.22 -13.15
N ALA A 11 32.87 -7.46 -14.17
CA ALA A 11 31.47 -7.81 -14.06
C ALA A 11 31.25 -8.84 -12.94
N LEU A 12 30.83 -8.35 -11.76
CA LEU A 12 30.20 -9.18 -10.75
C LEU A 12 29.17 -10.02 -11.51
N PRO A 13 29.24 -11.36 -11.45
CA PRO A 13 28.40 -12.22 -12.26
C PRO A 13 26.98 -11.73 -12.08
N SER A 14 26.32 -11.34 -13.18
CA SER A 14 25.02 -10.68 -13.16
C SER A 14 24.03 -11.60 -12.46
N GLN A 15 23.94 -11.50 -11.14
CA GLN A 15 23.15 -12.42 -10.38
C GLN A 15 21.71 -12.10 -10.73
N GLY A 16 21.04 -13.07 -11.36
CA GLY A 16 19.68 -12.93 -11.83
C GLY A 16 18.74 -12.46 -10.73
N LYS A 17 17.63 -11.83 -11.16
CA LYS A 17 16.60 -11.34 -10.25
C LYS A 17 16.12 -12.46 -9.32
N MET A 18 16.14 -12.20 -8.01
CA MET A 18 15.63 -13.13 -6.99
C MET A 18 14.31 -12.65 -6.37
N GLY A 19 13.96 -11.36 -6.50
CA GLY A 19 12.72 -10.78 -5.98
C GLY A 19 11.46 -11.23 -6.70
N HIS A 20 10.37 -11.33 -5.94
CA HIS A 20 9.03 -11.61 -6.45
C HIS A 20 8.48 -10.37 -7.18
N ARG A 21 7.57 -10.57 -8.13
CA ARG A 21 6.87 -9.46 -8.80
C ARG A 21 5.57 -9.18 -8.03
N VAL A 22 5.43 -7.96 -7.54
CA VAL A 22 4.19 -7.50 -6.89
C VAL A 22 3.45 -6.65 -7.91
N LEU A 23 2.37 -7.19 -8.48
CA LEU A 23 1.64 -6.57 -9.59
C LEU A 23 2.60 -6.25 -10.77
N CYS A 24 2.52 -5.05 -11.32
CA CYS A 24 3.41 -4.53 -12.35
C CYS A 24 4.73 -4.00 -11.78
N CYS A 25 4.87 -3.90 -10.46
CA CYS A 25 6.08 -3.39 -9.82
C CYS A 25 7.09 -4.51 -9.67
N CYS A 26 8.27 -4.29 -10.26
CA CYS A 26 9.38 -5.23 -10.20
C CYS A 26 10.18 -5.14 -8.90
N ASP A 27 9.78 -4.23 -8.01
CA ASP A 27 10.40 -3.91 -6.74
C ASP A 27 9.28 -3.82 -5.69
N SER A 28 9.30 -4.73 -4.70
CA SER A 28 8.26 -4.78 -3.66
C SER A 28 8.27 -3.55 -2.76
N ARG A 29 9.42 -2.91 -2.53
CA ARG A 29 9.52 -1.65 -1.78
C ARG A 29 8.80 -0.53 -2.52
N LYS A 30 9.02 -0.40 -3.84
CA LYS A 30 8.28 0.59 -4.65
C LYS A 30 6.78 0.31 -4.65
N ALA A 31 6.38 -0.96 -4.76
CA ALA A 31 4.98 -1.34 -4.70
C ALA A 31 4.33 -0.90 -3.37
N VAL A 32 5.00 -1.17 -2.24
CA VAL A 32 4.54 -0.75 -0.90
C VAL A 32 4.41 0.77 -0.80
N ILE A 33 5.39 1.53 -1.30
CA ILE A 33 5.35 3.00 -1.25
C ILE A 33 4.20 3.54 -2.12
N ILE A 34 4.05 3.04 -3.35
CA ILE A 34 2.99 3.47 -4.28
C ILE A 34 1.62 3.15 -3.70
N LEU A 35 1.39 1.91 -3.26
CA LEU A 35 0.10 1.50 -2.70
C LEU A 35 -0.24 2.26 -1.41
N SER A 36 0.73 2.48 -0.53
CA SER A 36 0.52 3.29 0.69
C SER A 36 0.18 4.75 0.33
N THR A 37 0.81 5.29 -0.71
CA THR A 37 0.53 6.66 -1.19
C THR A 37 -0.89 6.76 -1.77
N VAL A 38 -1.29 5.80 -2.60
CA VAL A 38 -2.66 5.71 -3.13
C VAL A 38 -3.66 5.59 -1.98
N ALA A 39 -3.40 4.73 -1.00
CA ALA A 39 -4.28 4.56 0.15
C ALA A 39 -4.41 5.83 1.00
N ILE A 40 -3.32 6.58 1.21
CA ILE A 40 -3.37 7.90 1.87
C ILE A 40 -4.25 8.86 1.09
N VAL A 41 -4.05 8.97 -0.23
CA VAL A 41 -4.84 9.87 -1.09
C VAL A 41 -6.32 9.49 -1.05
N THR A 42 -6.64 8.20 -1.12
CA THR A 42 -8.02 7.72 -1.00
C THR A 42 -8.62 8.05 0.37
N ASN A 43 -7.91 7.79 1.47
CA ASN A 43 -8.42 8.11 2.82
C ASN A 43 -8.66 9.62 3.00
N ILE A 44 -7.77 10.47 2.46
CA ILE A 44 -7.97 11.93 2.46
C ILE A 44 -9.18 12.31 1.61
N ALA A 45 -9.32 11.74 0.41
CA ALA A 45 -10.45 12.02 -0.48
C ALA A 45 -11.78 11.64 0.18
N VAL A 46 -11.85 10.47 0.82
CA VAL A 46 -13.03 10.01 1.57
C VAL A 46 -13.36 10.96 2.73
N LEU A 47 -12.36 11.40 3.51
CA LEU A 47 -12.56 12.38 4.58
C LEU A 47 -13.07 13.73 4.03
N VAL A 48 -12.49 14.23 2.94
CA VAL A 48 -12.91 15.50 2.32
C VAL A 48 -14.33 15.38 1.78
N LEU A 49 -14.64 14.31 1.03
CA LEU A 49 -15.98 14.09 0.47
C LEU A 49 -17.04 13.96 1.57
N SER A 50 -16.71 13.34 2.70
CA SER A 50 -17.62 13.24 3.85
C SER A 50 -17.95 14.58 4.50
N ALA A 51 -17.09 15.59 4.32
CA ALA A 51 -17.32 16.94 4.83
C ALA A 51 -18.10 17.84 3.85
N VAL A 52 -18.27 17.42 2.60
CA VAL A 52 -18.96 18.19 1.56
C VAL A 52 -20.44 17.78 1.52
N PRO A 53 -21.38 18.70 1.80
CA PRO A 53 -22.81 18.41 1.69
C PRO A 53 -23.19 18.01 0.26
N GLY A 54 -23.96 16.94 0.10
CA GLY A 54 -24.43 16.46 -1.21
C GLY A 54 -23.42 15.61 -2.00
N SER A 55 -22.31 15.18 -1.38
CA SER A 55 -21.31 14.30 -2.03
C SER A 55 -21.77 12.85 -2.21
N GLY A 56 -22.85 12.43 -1.55
CA GLY A 56 -23.32 11.04 -1.54
C GLY A 56 -22.37 10.07 -0.82
N VAL A 57 -21.34 10.57 -0.12
CA VAL A 57 -20.44 9.80 0.72
C VAL A 57 -20.79 10.07 2.17
N VAL A 58 -21.55 9.17 2.78
CA VAL A 58 -21.95 9.29 4.18
C VAL A 58 -20.98 8.50 5.03
N ILE A 59 -20.16 9.21 5.81
CA ILE A 59 -19.40 8.61 6.91
C ILE A 59 -20.22 8.78 8.17
N GLU A 60 -20.94 7.73 8.56
CA GLU A 60 -21.67 7.74 9.82
C GLU A 60 -20.71 7.52 10.99
N GLY A 61 -20.73 8.49 11.91
CA GLY A 61 -20.08 8.38 13.21
C GLY A 61 -18.59 8.77 13.23
N TRP A 62 -18.18 9.25 14.40
CA TRP A 62 -16.79 9.65 14.68
C TRP A 62 -15.80 8.47 14.59
N TRP A 63 -16.26 7.23 14.73
CA TRP A 63 -15.44 6.02 14.65
C TRP A 63 -14.79 5.85 13.28
N SER A 64 -15.55 6.04 12.21
CA SER A 64 -15.06 5.89 10.83
C SER A 64 -14.00 6.94 10.51
N ILE A 65 -14.20 8.18 10.97
CA ILE A 65 -13.21 9.26 10.87
C ILE A 65 -11.93 8.90 11.62
N ALA A 66 -12.05 8.38 12.86
CA ALA A 66 -10.91 7.97 13.66
C ALA A 66 -10.12 6.82 13.00
N ILE A 67 -10.81 5.86 12.39
CA ILE A 67 -10.18 4.75 11.64
C ILE A 67 -9.41 5.30 10.42
N SER A 68 -9.99 6.22 9.66
CA SER A 68 -9.33 6.82 8.49
C SER A 68 -8.08 7.62 8.88
N ILE A 69 -8.18 8.48 9.91
CA ILE A 69 -7.02 9.26 10.41
C ILE A 69 -5.91 8.32 10.90
N THR A 70 -6.28 7.30 11.67
CA THR A 70 -5.33 6.31 12.20
C THR A 70 -4.66 5.55 11.05
N SER A 71 -5.42 5.15 10.03
CA SER A 71 -4.89 4.47 8.85
C SER A 71 -3.93 5.35 8.06
N ILE A 72 -4.20 6.66 7.92
CA ILE A 72 -3.25 7.62 7.31
C ILE A 72 -1.92 7.61 8.07
N VAL A 73 -1.95 7.67 9.41
CA VAL A 73 -0.73 7.63 10.23
C VAL A 73 0.04 6.33 10.00
N PHE A 74 -0.64 5.18 10.01
CA PHE A 74 0.02 3.90 9.74
C PHE A 74 0.63 3.82 8.33
N TYR A 75 -0.06 4.29 7.29
CA TYR A 75 0.52 4.33 5.94
C TYR A 75 1.76 5.23 5.86
N THR A 76 1.81 6.36 6.58
CA THR A 76 3.04 7.17 6.65
C THR A 76 4.18 6.42 7.33
N PHE A 77 3.89 5.64 8.39
CA PHE A 77 4.88 4.77 9.03
C PHE A 77 5.33 3.62 8.13
N VAL A 78 4.46 3.06 7.30
CA VAL A 78 4.84 2.07 6.29
C VAL A 78 5.81 2.66 5.29
N ILE A 79 5.56 3.86 4.78
CA ILE A 79 6.47 4.52 3.83
C ILE A 79 7.85 4.72 4.48
N GLY A 80 7.88 5.23 5.71
CA GLY A 80 9.14 5.38 6.46
C GLY A 80 9.84 4.05 6.73
N GLY A 81 9.08 3.01 7.10
CA GLY A 81 9.56 1.66 7.34
C GLY A 81 10.11 1.01 6.07
N ALA A 82 9.47 1.22 4.92
CA ALA A 82 9.91 0.72 3.62
C ALA A 82 11.18 1.43 3.14
N ILE A 83 11.33 2.74 3.40
CA ILE A 83 12.55 3.48 3.07
C ILE A 83 13.75 3.00 3.90
N LYS A 84 13.54 2.73 5.20
CA LYS A 84 14.59 2.30 6.14
C LYS A 84 14.74 0.77 6.27
N TYR A 85 13.99 -0.02 5.50
CA TYR A 85 13.93 -1.49 5.62
C TYR A 85 13.59 -1.98 7.05
N HIS A 86 12.80 -1.21 7.80
CA HIS A 86 12.47 -1.50 9.20
C HIS A 86 11.29 -2.46 9.31
N ARG A 87 11.60 -3.76 9.48
CA ARG A 87 10.63 -4.86 9.49
C ARG A 87 9.53 -4.71 10.56
N CYS A 88 9.90 -4.33 11.78
CA CYS A 88 8.94 -4.24 12.88
C CYS A 88 7.89 -3.16 12.62
N ALA A 89 8.26 -2.04 11.99
CA ALA A 89 7.33 -0.96 11.68
C ALA A 89 6.28 -1.43 10.67
N VAL A 90 6.73 -2.05 9.57
CA VAL A 90 5.81 -2.56 8.55
C VAL A 90 4.95 -3.73 9.08
N THR A 91 5.47 -4.54 10.01
CA THR A 91 4.71 -5.63 10.64
C THR A 91 3.56 -5.10 11.50
N ILE A 92 3.80 -4.07 12.32
CA ILE A 92 2.75 -3.45 13.13
C ILE A 92 1.67 -2.86 12.22
N CYS A 93 2.08 -2.19 11.14
CA CYS A 93 1.13 -1.64 10.16
C CYS A 93 0.33 -2.73 9.45
N LEU A 94 0.95 -3.86 9.10
CA LEU A 94 0.25 -5.00 8.52
C LEU A 94 -0.83 -5.55 9.45
N ILE A 95 -0.54 -5.66 10.75
CA ILE A 95 -1.55 -6.08 11.75
C ILE A 95 -2.71 -5.08 11.79
N TRP A 96 -2.41 -3.77 11.80
CA TRP A 96 -3.43 -2.73 11.73
C TRP A 96 -4.30 -2.87 10.48
N GLU A 97 -3.72 -3.07 9.29
CA GLU A 97 -4.48 -3.24 8.05
C GLU A 97 -5.41 -4.46 8.09
N MET A 98 -4.98 -5.56 8.71
CA MET A 98 -5.83 -6.74 8.91
C MET A 98 -7.03 -6.44 9.82
N ILE A 99 -6.80 -5.70 10.92
CA ILE A 99 -7.87 -5.26 11.83
C ILE A 99 -8.82 -4.29 11.11
N SER A 100 -8.27 -3.30 10.41
CA SER A 100 -9.02 -2.29 9.65
C SER A 100 -9.90 -2.96 8.57
N LEU A 101 -9.36 -3.94 7.84
CA LEU A 101 -10.12 -4.71 6.86
C LEU A 101 -11.29 -5.47 7.51
N ALA A 102 -11.06 -6.12 8.65
CA ALA A 102 -12.12 -6.81 9.38
C ALA A 102 -13.22 -5.84 9.84
N LEU A 103 -12.85 -4.66 10.34
CA LEU A 103 -13.81 -3.62 10.74
C LEU A 103 -14.63 -3.10 9.57
N VAL A 104 -14.02 -2.90 8.40
CA VAL A 104 -14.74 -2.48 7.18
C VAL A 104 -15.74 -3.54 6.73
N ILE A 105 -15.36 -4.82 6.76
CA ILE A 105 -16.26 -5.93 6.40
C ILE A 105 -17.42 -6.02 7.40
N LEU A 106 -17.16 -5.87 8.70
CA LEU A 106 -18.20 -5.85 9.73
C LEU A 106 -19.14 -4.66 9.54
N ALA A 107 -18.60 -3.46 9.28
CA ALA A 107 -19.41 -2.27 9.02
C ALA A 107 -20.34 -2.48 7.81
N PHE A 108 -19.82 -3.02 6.71
CA PHE A 108 -20.62 -3.38 5.53
C PHE A 108 -21.72 -4.41 5.84
N ALA A 109 -21.41 -5.40 6.67
CA ALA A 109 -22.36 -6.44 7.06
C ALA A 109 -23.50 -5.92 7.97
N PHE A 110 -23.22 -4.89 8.76
CA PHE A 110 -24.19 -4.26 9.66
C PHE A 110 -24.91 -3.04 9.06
N THR A 111 -24.57 -2.63 7.84
CA THR A 111 -25.30 -1.57 7.13
C THR A 111 -26.74 -2.02 6.85
N ASP A 112 -27.73 -1.20 7.25
CA ASP A 112 -29.13 -1.44 6.92
C ASP A 112 -29.41 -1.03 5.46
N TRP A 113 -29.40 -2.01 4.57
CA TRP A 113 -29.65 -1.80 3.14
C TRP A 113 -31.12 -1.55 2.80
N GLY A 114 -32.03 -1.64 3.78
CA GLY A 114 -33.46 -1.45 3.61
C GLY A 114 -33.92 -0.01 3.92
N SER A 115 -33.11 0.78 4.62
CA SER A 115 -33.45 2.15 5.03
C SER A 115 -33.02 3.24 4.03
N SER A 116 -32.18 2.93 3.05
CA SER A 116 -31.76 3.89 2.02
C SER A 116 -32.91 4.13 1.04
N ALA A 117 -33.46 5.36 1.05
CA ALA A 117 -34.64 5.72 0.26
C ALA A 117 -34.34 5.92 -1.24
N GLU A 118 -33.07 6.07 -1.61
CA GLU A 118 -32.63 6.32 -2.99
C GLU A 118 -31.61 5.28 -3.45
N ASP A 119 -31.85 4.69 -4.62
CA ASP A 119 -30.98 3.65 -5.20
C ASP A 119 -29.54 4.17 -5.45
N ASP A 120 -29.39 5.45 -5.78
CA ASP A 120 -28.09 6.07 -6.08
C ASP A 120 -27.15 6.11 -4.85
N GLU A 121 -27.69 6.43 -3.67
CA GLU A 121 -26.93 6.45 -2.41
C GLU A 121 -26.43 5.06 -2.03
N LYS A 122 -27.26 4.04 -2.27
CA LYS A 122 -26.92 2.64 -2.05
C LYS A 122 -25.77 2.18 -2.93
N TYR A 123 -25.81 2.47 -4.23
CA TYR A 123 -24.72 2.11 -5.14
C TYR A 123 -23.42 2.84 -4.81
N SER A 124 -23.49 4.13 -4.46
CA SER A 124 -22.33 4.91 -3.99
C SER A 124 -21.68 4.29 -2.75
N THR A 125 -22.50 3.90 -1.77
CA THR A 125 -22.05 3.27 -0.52
C THR A 125 -21.38 1.92 -0.79
N ILE A 126 -22.02 1.06 -1.59
CA ILE A 126 -21.44 -0.24 -1.99
C ILE A 126 -20.10 -0.03 -2.73
N GLY A 127 -20.04 0.93 -3.65
CA GLY A 127 -18.83 1.26 -4.39
C GLY A 127 -17.69 1.69 -3.46
N THR A 128 -17.99 2.53 -2.47
CA THR A 128 -17.03 2.98 -1.45
C THR A 128 -16.49 1.80 -0.65
N PHE A 129 -17.36 0.93 -0.12
CA PHE A 129 -16.92 -0.26 0.62
C PHE A 129 -16.09 -1.21 -0.23
N ALA A 130 -16.52 -1.48 -1.47
CA ALA A 130 -15.77 -2.36 -2.37
C ALA A 130 -14.37 -1.81 -2.66
N TRP A 131 -14.26 -0.52 -2.95
CA TRP A 131 -12.99 0.15 -3.19
C TRP A 131 -12.04 0.09 -1.99
N GLU A 132 -12.57 0.39 -0.79
CA GLU A 132 -11.84 0.34 0.47
C GLU A 132 -11.32 -1.08 0.79
N ILE A 133 -12.11 -2.12 0.53
CA ILE A 133 -11.70 -3.52 0.68
C ILE A 133 -10.58 -3.85 -0.31
N ILE A 134 -10.74 -3.48 -1.59
CA ILE A 134 -9.76 -3.75 -2.65
C ILE A 134 -8.39 -3.15 -2.29
N ILE A 135 -8.35 -1.87 -1.92
CA ILE A 135 -7.09 -1.19 -1.56
C ILE A 135 -6.40 -1.89 -0.39
N ARG A 136 -7.14 -2.25 0.66
CA ARG A 136 -6.56 -2.93 1.85
C ARG A 136 -6.00 -4.29 1.51
N VAL A 137 -6.71 -5.08 0.70
CA VAL A 137 -6.21 -6.40 0.26
C VAL A 137 -4.90 -6.26 -0.52
N PHE A 138 -4.82 -5.29 -1.45
CA PHE A 138 -3.58 -5.03 -2.17
C PHE A 138 -2.45 -4.52 -1.26
N ALA A 139 -2.77 -3.65 -0.30
CA ALA A 139 -1.79 -3.16 0.68
C ALA A 139 -1.25 -4.31 1.55
N ILE A 140 -2.12 -5.16 2.10
CA ILE A 140 -1.76 -6.36 2.89
C ILE A 140 -0.84 -7.28 2.09
N TYR A 141 -1.20 -7.56 0.83
CA TYR A 141 -0.38 -8.41 -0.05
C TYR A 141 1.01 -7.80 -0.31
N ALA A 142 1.08 -6.50 -0.59
CA ALA A 142 2.34 -5.81 -0.82
C ALA A 142 3.21 -5.77 0.44
N PHE A 143 2.61 -5.49 1.60
CA PHE A 143 3.32 -5.43 2.89
C PHE A 143 3.86 -6.80 3.27
N GLY A 144 3.05 -7.85 3.12
CA GLY A 144 3.46 -9.23 3.36
C GLY A 144 4.60 -9.67 2.44
N THR A 145 4.54 -9.31 1.15
CA THR A 145 5.60 -9.63 0.19
C THR A 145 6.89 -8.91 0.52
N PHE A 146 6.82 -7.61 0.81
CA PHE A 146 7.99 -6.82 1.24
C PHE A 146 8.62 -7.40 2.52
N LEU A 147 7.83 -7.71 3.55
CA LEU A 147 8.34 -8.32 4.78
C LEU A 147 9.03 -9.66 4.52
N ARG A 148 8.47 -10.50 3.63
CA ARG A 148 9.08 -11.76 3.23
C ARG A 148 10.44 -11.56 2.56
N GLU A 149 10.53 -10.62 1.63
CA GLU A 149 11.78 -10.33 0.89
C GLU A 149 12.86 -9.68 1.75
N VAL A 150 12.46 -8.79 2.67
CA VAL A 150 13.41 -8.21 3.63
C VAL A 150 13.89 -9.28 4.61
N LYS A 151 13.01 -10.20 5.04
CA LYS A 151 13.38 -11.31 5.94
C LYS A 151 14.34 -12.30 5.29
N SER A 152 14.13 -12.64 4.01
CA SER A 152 15.00 -13.55 3.26
C SER A 152 16.33 -12.93 2.83
N GLY A 153 16.55 -11.63 3.08
CA GLY A 153 17.75 -10.92 2.66
C GLY A 153 17.81 -10.64 1.16
N ILE A 154 16.75 -10.95 0.41
CA ILE A 154 16.62 -10.59 -1.01
C ILE A 154 16.62 -9.07 -1.13
N MET A 155 15.92 -8.40 -0.22
CA MET A 155 15.77 -6.94 -0.21
C MET A 155 16.40 -6.31 1.03
N SER A 156 17.63 -5.82 0.88
CA SER A 156 18.38 -5.08 1.90
C SER A 156 19.03 -3.83 1.28
N PRO A 157 19.52 -2.87 2.07
CA PRO A 157 20.26 -1.72 1.56
C PRO A 157 21.44 -2.11 0.66
N GLU A 158 22.10 -3.23 0.96
CA GLU A 158 23.27 -3.74 0.23
C GLU A 158 22.88 -4.44 -1.07
N THR A 159 21.77 -5.20 -1.06
CA THR A 159 21.33 -5.97 -2.24
C THR A 159 20.47 -5.16 -3.21
N HIS A 160 19.91 -4.02 -2.77
CA HIS A 160 19.04 -3.18 -3.59
C HIS A 160 19.73 -2.66 -4.87
N GLY A 161 21.06 -2.53 -4.90
CA GLY A 161 21.79 -2.16 -6.11
C GLY A 161 21.53 -3.10 -7.30
N ARG A 162 21.32 -4.40 -7.02
CA ARG A 162 21.07 -5.45 -8.03
C ARG A 162 19.68 -5.35 -8.65
N GLU A 163 18.69 -4.95 -7.86
CA GLU A 163 17.29 -4.86 -8.30
C GLU A 163 17.04 -3.64 -9.20
N LYS A 164 17.89 -2.60 -9.16
CA LYS A 164 17.76 -1.39 -10.01
C LYS A 164 17.76 -1.69 -11.52
N TYR A 165 18.42 -2.76 -11.95
CA TYR A 165 18.61 -3.12 -13.36
C TYR A 165 17.69 -4.26 -13.84
N SER A 166 16.74 -4.68 -13.00
CA SER A 166 15.89 -5.85 -13.27
C SER A 166 14.73 -5.52 -14.22
N CYS A 167 15.03 -5.55 -15.53
CA CYS A 167 14.16 -5.83 -16.70
C CYS A 167 12.84 -5.07 -16.95
N CYS A 168 12.30 -4.28 -16.01
CA CYS A 168 11.03 -3.56 -16.22
C CYS A 168 11.23 -2.08 -16.55
N CYS A 169 12.47 -1.60 -16.53
CA CYS A 169 12.87 -0.25 -16.94
C CYS A 169 13.70 -0.26 -18.24
N ASN A 170 13.74 -1.38 -18.97
CA ASN A 170 14.51 -1.55 -20.20
C ASN A 170 13.60 -2.05 -21.33
N VAL A 171 12.52 -1.32 -21.58
CA VAL A 171 11.72 -1.41 -22.81
C VAL A 171 11.88 -0.09 -23.54
#